data_AF-A0A8J5MTL1-F1
#
_entry.id   AF-A0A8J5MTL1-F1
#
_cell.length_a   1.000
_cell.length_b   1.000
_cell.length_c   1.000
_cell.angle_alpha   90.00
_cell.angle_beta   90.00
_cell.angle_gamma   90.00
#
_symmetry.space_group_name_H-M   'P 1'
#
loop_
_entity.id
_entity.type
_entity.pdbx_description
1 polymer ?
#
loop_
_entity_poly.entity_id
_entity_poly.type
_entity_poly.pdbx_seq_one_letter_code
_entity_poly.pdbx_strand_id
1 'polypeptide(L)'
;MIVPLLHQWTKANALFKPPVINQCRTIELKLTKLWHKAVETSLGKGNLARKNEFLHTLDTLFDILTCKCSIQLCSESNSSHSGKRENNSHIDCGCPREKKIPVLELEFIKAQRTKQKAKEKQIVNAKKREQIREREQKKKMKSEEAIQREEELCQDVYHFFDSSSDEQEATSDDIPPINVNATKLSELVDLSLEVLEPPLTTSLTSQELRNLKETPLQVPKWPSHTQSVERCVKMVTEAAGHVYSHERRE
;
A
#
# COMPACT_ATOMS: atom_id res chain seq x y z
N MET A 1 -31.28 12.00 -23.80
CA MET A 1 -30.35 12.47 -24.86
C MET A 1 -30.45 11.69 -26.19
N ILE A 2 -30.95 10.45 -26.23
CA ILE A 2 -31.00 9.65 -27.47
C ILE A 2 -32.13 10.09 -28.41
N VAL A 3 -33.30 10.43 -27.87
CA VAL A 3 -34.51 10.80 -28.65
C VAL A 3 -34.32 12.05 -29.53
N PRO A 4 -33.71 13.15 -29.06
CA PRO A 4 -33.50 14.35 -29.89
C PRO A 4 -32.54 14.13 -31.07
N LEU A 5 -31.49 13.30 -30.86
CA LEU A 5 -30.52 12.95 -31.89
C LEU A 5 -31.16 12.11 -33.01
N LEU A 6 -32.01 11.15 -32.64
CA LEU A 6 -32.74 10.34 -33.60
C LEU A 6 -33.70 11.22 -34.45
N HIS A 7 -34.36 12.19 -33.82
CA HIS A 7 -35.24 13.13 -34.51
C HIS A 7 -34.48 14.03 -35.51
N GLN A 8 -33.32 14.57 -35.10
CA GLN A 8 -32.46 15.36 -35.99
C GLN A 8 -31.91 14.52 -37.16
N TRP A 9 -31.52 13.28 -36.90
CA TRP A 9 -31.07 12.35 -37.94
C TRP A 9 -32.17 12.10 -38.98
N THR A 10 -33.40 11.78 -38.55
CA THR A 10 -34.52 11.52 -39.46
C THR A 10 -34.83 12.74 -40.34
N LYS A 11 -34.78 13.95 -39.76
CA LYS A 11 -34.99 15.21 -40.49
C LYS A 11 -33.91 15.45 -41.55
N ALA A 12 -32.64 15.23 -41.22
CA ALA A 12 -31.53 15.38 -42.16
C ALA A 12 -31.52 14.27 -43.22
N ASN A 13 -31.90 13.05 -42.85
CA ASN A 13 -31.87 11.90 -43.73
C ASN A 13 -32.90 11.99 -44.87
N ALA A 14 -34.01 12.69 -44.63
CA ALA A 14 -35.04 12.97 -45.65
C ALA A 14 -34.53 13.87 -46.80
N LEU A 15 -33.40 14.56 -46.62
CA LEU A 15 -32.83 15.45 -47.64
C LEU A 15 -31.81 14.73 -48.56
N PHE A 16 -31.40 13.50 -48.25
CA PHE A 16 -30.48 12.73 -49.13
C PHE A 16 -31.25 12.00 -50.24
N LYS A 17 -30.74 12.05 -51.48
CA LYS A 17 -31.24 11.28 -52.62
C LYS A 17 -30.15 10.36 -53.19
N PRO A 18 -30.31 9.02 -53.13
CA PRO A 18 -31.34 8.28 -52.42
C PRO A 18 -31.15 8.36 -50.88
N PRO A 19 -32.23 8.24 -50.09
CA PRO A 19 -32.15 8.32 -48.63
C PRO A 19 -31.28 7.18 -48.11
N VAL A 20 -30.34 7.50 -47.20
CA VAL A 20 -29.47 6.48 -46.60
C VAL A 20 -30.27 5.73 -45.54
N ILE A 21 -30.85 4.58 -45.93
CA ILE A 21 -31.66 3.75 -45.03
C ILE A 21 -30.73 2.96 -44.09
N ASN A 22 -30.21 3.62 -43.06
CA ASN A 22 -29.67 2.92 -41.90
C ASN A 22 -30.84 2.46 -41.03
N GLN A 23 -31.01 1.15 -40.86
CA GLN A 23 -32.02 0.59 -39.96
C GLN A 23 -31.81 1.14 -38.53
N CYS A 24 -32.89 1.48 -37.82
CA CYS A 24 -32.82 2.01 -36.45
C CYS A 24 -31.93 1.14 -35.53
N ARG A 25 -32.05 -0.18 -35.66
CA ARG A 25 -31.21 -1.16 -34.94
C ARG A 25 -29.71 -0.97 -35.17
N THR A 26 -29.30 -0.61 -36.39
CA THR A 26 -27.89 -0.34 -36.73
C THR A 26 -27.41 0.97 -36.10
N ILE A 27 -28.28 1.98 -36.04
CA ILE A 27 -27.97 3.26 -35.39
C ILE A 27 -27.83 3.06 -33.87
N GLU A 28 -28.76 2.34 -33.25
CA GLU A 28 -28.73 2.02 -31.82
C GLU A 28 -27.49 1.23 -31.42
N LEU A 29 -27.08 0.24 -32.23
CA LEU A 29 -25.86 -0.52 -32.00
C LEU A 29 -24.62 0.37 -32.09
N LYS A 30 -24.55 1.29 -33.07
CA LYS A 30 -23.46 2.25 -33.19
C LYS A 30 -23.44 3.21 -31.99
N LEU A 31 -24.61 3.69 -31.57
CA LEU A 31 -24.74 4.60 -30.43
C LEU A 31 -24.32 3.93 -29.12
N THR A 32 -24.73 2.68 -28.91
CA THR A 32 -24.36 1.86 -27.75
C THR A 32 -22.85 1.61 -27.72
N LYS A 33 -22.23 1.31 -28.88
CA LYS A 33 -20.77 1.15 -28.97
C LYS A 33 -20.03 2.45 -28.65
N LEU A 34 -20.50 3.59 -29.16
CA LEU A 34 -19.92 4.90 -28.86
C LEU A 34 -20.08 5.27 -27.39
N TRP A 35 -21.22 4.95 -26.78
CA TRP A 35 -21.47 5.16 -25.36
C TRP A 35 -20.52 4.34 -24.50
N HIS A 36 -20.34 3.05 -24.79
CA HIS A 36 -19.36 2.22 -24.08
C HIS A 36 -17.93 2.76 -24.21
N LYS A 37 -17.52 3.18 -25.41
CA LYS A 37 -16.22 3.83 -25.62
C LYS A 37 -16.06 5.10 -24.77
N ALA A 38 -17.13 5.90 -24.64
CA ALA A 38 -17.13 7.09 -23.80
C ALA A 38 -16.98 6.76 -22.31
N VAL A 39 -17.70 5.74 -21.84
CA VAL A 39 -17.62 5.25 -20.45
C VAL A 39 -16.25 4.67 -20.13
N GLU A 40 -15.67 3.85 -21.01
CA GLU A 40 -14.32 3.31 -20.83
C GLU A 40 -13.27 4.43 -20.74
N THR A 41 -13.40 5.43 -21.62
CA THR A 41 -12.52 6.60 -21.65
C THR A 41 -12.64 7.45 -20.38
N SER A 42 -13.86 7.62 -19.84
CA SER A 42 -14.09 8.40 -18.61
C SER A 42 -13.60 7.68 -17.36
N LEU A 43 -13.73 6.35 -17.30
CA LEU A 43 -13.16 5.50 -16.25
C LEU A 43 -11.63 5.35 -16.33
N GLY A 44 -10.99 6.03 -17.28
CA GLY A 44 -9.54 6.02 -17.45
C GLY A 44 -8.98 4.73 -18.05
N LYS A 45 -9.82 3.79 -18.45
CA LYS A 45 -9.41 2.52 -19.07
C LYS A 45 -8.98 2.77 -20.53
N GLY A 46 -7.77 2.33 -20.91
CA GLY A 46 -7.23 2.45 -22.26
C GLY A 46 -5.99 3.36 -22.42
N ASN A 47 -5.22 3.11 -23.48
CA ASN A 47 -3.99 3.85 -23.81
C ASN A 47 -4.29 5.30 -24.25
N LEU A 48 -3.34 6.21 -24.02
CA LEU A 48 -3.38 7.63 -24.38
C LEU A 48 -3.78 7.86 -25.84
N ALA A 49 -3.26 7.04 -26.76
CA ALA A 49 -3.59 7.12 -28.19
C ALA A 49 -5.10 6.94 -28.45
N ARG A 50 -5.74 5.93 -27.83
CA ARG A 50 -7.18 5.67 -27.97
C ARG A 50 -8.03 6.79 -27.38
N LYS A 51 -7.57 7.42 -26.30
CA LYS A 51 -8.25 8.57 -25.68
C LYS A 51 -8.20 9.79 -26.60
N ASN A 52 -7.04 10.05 -27.21
CA ASN A 52 -6.87 11.15 -28.16
C ASN A 52 -7.72 10.96 -29.43
N GLU A 53 -7.79 9.73 -29.96
CA GLU A 53 -8.64 9.38 -31.10
C GLU A 53 -10.13 9.58 -30.79
N PHE A 54 -10.59 9.18 -29.60
CA PHE A 54 -11.96 9.40 -29.16
C PHE A 54 -12.29 10.90 -29.00
N LEU A 55 -11.38 11.69 -28.42
CA LEU A 55 -11.54 13.13 -28.28
C LEU A 55 -11.61 13.82 -29.65
N HIS A 56 -10.74 13.44 -30.60
CA HIS A 56 -10.79 13.95 -31.97
C HIS A 56 -12.13 13.63 -32.65
N THR A 57 -12.66 12.42 -32.44
CA THR A 57 -13.97 12.02 -32.98
C THR A 57 -15.10 12.85 -32.37
N LEU A 58 -15.05 13.12 -31.05
CA LEU A 58 -16.02 13.98 -30.37
C LEU A 58 -15.94 15.42 -30.88
N ASP A 59 -14.75 15.99 -30.97
CA ASP A 59 -14.55 17.35 -31.48
C ASP A 59 -15.08 17.48 -32.92
N THR A 60 -14.85 16.46 -33.76
CA THR A 60 -15.42 16.40 -35.11
C THR A 60 -16.96 16.36 -35.09
N LEU A 61 -17.57 15.57 -34.22
CA LEU A 61 -19.04 15.50 -34.08
C LEU A 61 -19.63 16.84 -33.61
N PHE A 62 -18.95 17.46 -32.65
CA PHE A 62 -19.34 18.76 -32.12
C PHE A 62 -19.20 19.87 -33.17
N ASP A 63 -18.14 19.84 -33.98
CA ASP A 63 -17.98 20.70 -35.16
C ASP A 63 -19.11 20.47 -36.17
N ILE A 64 -19.48 19.22 -36.46
CA ILE A 64 -20.58 18.89 -37.38
C ILE A 64 -21.94 19.40 -36.87
N LEU A 65 -22.20 19.28 -35.57
CA LEU A 65 -23.46 19.72 -34.96
C LEU A 65 -23.57 21.25 -34.86
N THR A 66 -22.45 21.96 -34.90
CA THR A 66 -22.41 23.43 -34.72
C THR A 66 -22.12 24.19 -36.02
N CYS A 67 -21.52 23.54 -37.03
CA CYS A 67 -21.36 24.12 -38.36
C CYS A 67 -22.72 24.21 -39.05
N LYS A 68 -23.07 25.38 -39.58
CA LYS A 68 -24.22 25.57 -40.47
C LYS A 68 -23.92 25.13 -41.93
N CYS A 69 -22.89 24.31 -42.09
CA CYS A 69 -22.29 23.99 -43.37
C CYS A 69 -23.07 22.84 -44.02
N SER A 70 -23.37 22.97 -45.31
CA SER A 70 -24.13 21.93 -46.01
C SER A 70 -23.31 20.64 -46.09
N ILE A 71 -23.89 19.53 -45.63
CA ILE A 71 -23.31 18.20 -45.78
C ILE A 71 -23.40 17.83 -47.27
N GLN A 72 -22.26 17.72 -47.95
CA GLN A 72 -22.22 17.35 -49.37
C GLN A 72 -21.99 15.84 -49.52
N LEU A 73 -22.64 15.27 -50.54
CA LEU A 73 -22.38 13.91 -50.98
C LEU A 73 -21.29 13.97 -52.07
N CYS A 74 -20.33 13.03 -52.03
CA CYS A 74 -19.24 12.92 -53.03
C CYS A 74 -19.73 12.85 -54.50
N SER A 75 -21.02 12.65 -54.74
CA SER A 75 -21.60 12.57 -56.08
C SER A 75 -21.86 13.91 -56.76
N GLU A 76 -21.79 15.05 -56.06
CA GLU A 76 -22.32 16.34 -56.59
C GLU A 76 -21.30 17.47 -56.73
N SER A 77 -20.03 17.28 -56.42
CA SER A 77 -19.03 18.35 -56.62
C SER A 77 -17.63 17.79 -56.85
N ASN A 78 -16.86 18.51 -57.68
CA ASN A 78 -15.43 18.32 -57.94
C ASN A 78 -14.62 18.47 -56.63
N SER A 79 -14.77 17.51 -55.72
CA SER A 79 -13.97 17.40 -54.52
C SER A 79 -12.60 16.84 -54.91
N SER A 80 -11.54 17.50 -54.44
CA SER A 80 -10.14 17.20 -54.77
C SER A 80 -9.61 15.89 -54.14
N HIS A 81 -10.48 14.90 -53.95
CA HIS A 81 -10.17 13.64 -53.29
C HIS A 81 -9.98 12.53 -54.32
N SER A 82 -8.72 12.30 -54.70
CA SER A 82 -8.26 11.18 -55.52
C SER A 82 -8.26 9.87 -54.73
N GLY A 83 -9.42 9.40 -54.27
CA GLY A 83 -9.49 8.17 -53.48
C GLY A 83 -10.88 7.53 -53.49
N LYS A 84 -10.94 6.28 -53.98
CA LYS A 84 -12.11 5.38 -54.03
C LYS A 84 -12.92 5.39 -52.72
N ARG A 85 -13.90 6.28 -52.60
CA ARG A 85 -14.95 6.24 -51.58
C ARG A 85 -16.28 6.63 -52.24
N GLU A 86 -16.74 5.75 -53.11
CA GLU A 86 -18.09 5.82 -53.62
C GLU A 86 -19.06 5.78 -52.42
N ASN A 87 -19.92 6.80 -52.30
CA ASN A 87 -21.02 6.93 -51.34
C ASN A 87 -20.72 7.39 -49.90
N ASN A 88 -19.58 8.04 -49.63
CA ASN A 88 -19.39 8.71 -48.33
C ASN A 88 -19.92 10.15 -48.35
N SER A 89 -20.83 10.47 -47.44
CA SER A 89 -21.15 11.85 -47.07
C SER A 89 -19.95 12.45 -46.33
N HIS A 90 -19.50 13.62 -46.79
CA HIS A 90 -18.43 14.37 -46.12
C HIS A 90 -18.87 15.82 -45.94
N ILE A 91 -18.38 16.42 -44.87
CA ILE A 91 -18.64 17.82 -44.57
C ILE A 91 -17.34 18.53 -44.85
N ASP A 92 -17.20 19.07 -46.06
CA ASP A 92 -16.02 19.86 -46.42
C ASP A 92 -16.17 21.28 -45.83
N CYS A 93 -15.92 21.38 -44.53
CA CYS A 93 -16.03 22.63 -43.81
C CYS A 93 -14.70 23.41 -43.87
N GLY A 94 -14.62 24.31 -44.86
CA GLY A 94 -13.59 25.34 -44.95
C GLY A 94 -13.80 26.55 -44.01
N CYS A 95 -14.74 26.50 -43.06
CA CYS A 95 -14.95 27.63 -42.15
C CYS A 95 -13.72 27.87 -41.27
N PRO A 96 -13.32 29.15 -41.05
CA PRO A 96 -12.24 29.50 -40.14
C PRO A 96 -12.54 28.98 -38.73
N ARG A 97 -11.49 28.56 -38.01
CA ARG A 97 -11.61 27.96 -36.66
C ARG A 97 -12.41 28.82 -35.67
N GLU A 98 -12.44 30.13 -35.87
CA GLU A 98 -13.21 31.07 -35.03
C GLU A 98 -14.74 30.96 -35.16
N LYS A 99 -15.26 30.36 -36.26
CA LYS A 99 -16.70 30.12 -36.49
C LYS A 99 -17.13 28.68 -36.18
N LYS A 100 -16.17 27.78 -35.97
CA LYS A 100 -16.37 26.49 -35.30
C LYS A 100 -16.47 26.77 -33.79
N ILE A 101 -16.87 25.81 -32.97
CA ILE A 101 -17.20 26.02 -31.54
C ILE A 101 -16.27 27.04 -30.91
N PRO A 102 -16.82 28.14 -30.33
CA PRO A 102 -15.99 29.24 -29.82
C PRO A 102 -14.89 28.67 -28.94
N VAL A 103 -13.63 28.97 -29.28
CA VAL A 103 -12.44 28.44 -28.59
C VAL A 103 -12.55 28.64 -27.07
N LEU A 104 -13.18 29.73 -26.65
CA LEU A 104 -13.49 30.04 -25.25
C LEU A 104 -14.38 29.00 -24.57
N GLU A 105 -15.37 28.45 -25.25
CA GLU A 105 -16.28 27.43 -24.71
C GLU A 105 -15.58 26.07 -24.63
N LEU A 106 -14.69 25.78 -25.59
CA LEU A 106 -13.84 24.59 -25.60
C LEU A 106 -12.76 24.65 -24.50
N GLU A 107 -12.15 25.80 -24.29
CA GLU A 107 -11.24 26.09 -23.18
C GLU A 107 -11.97 26.04 -21.84
N PHE A 108 -13.19 26.57 -21.76
CA PHE A 108 -14.03 26.49 -20.57
C PHE A 108 -14.37 25.03 -20.23
N ILE A 109 -14.80 24.22 -21.19
CA ILE A 109 -15.08 22.79 -20.98
C ILE A 109 -13.81 22.03 -20.58
N LYS A 110 -12.66 22.32 -21.21
CA LYS A 110 -11.35 21.77 -20.81
C LYS A 110 -10.98 22.20 -19.38
N ALA A 111 -11.18 23.46 -19.01
CA ALA A 111 -10.93 23.98 -17.69
C ALA A 111 -11.83 23.33 -16.63
N GLN A 112 -13.13 23.13 -16.93
CA GLN A 112 -14.06 22.44 -16.02
C GLN A 112 -13.66 20.98 -15.80
N ARG A 113 -13.31 20.25 -16.87
CA ARG A 113 -12.81 18.86 -16.76
C ARG A 113 -11.52 18.76 -15.94
N THR A 114 -10.64 19.76 -16.07
CA THR A 114 -9.36 19.79 -15.35
C THR A 114 -9.57 20.13 -13.87
N LYS A 115 -10.45 21.09 -13.56
CA LYS A 115 -10.88 21.42 -12.19
C LYS A 115 -11.57 20.23 -11.51
N GLN A 116 -12.41 19.49 -12.23
CA GLN A 116 -13.09 18.30 -11.70
C GLN A 116 -12.08 17.18 -11.38
N LYS A 117 -11.11 16.92 -12.28
CA LYS A 117 -10.00 15.99 -12.01
C LYS A 117 -9.13 16.42 -10.83
N ALA A 118 -8.90 17.73 -10.64
CA ALA A 118 -8.13 18.25 -9.52
C ALA A 118 -8.87 18.04 -8.18
N LYS A 119 -10.17 18.30 -8.13
CA LYS A 119 -11.03 18.03 -6.97
C LYS A 119 -11.05 16.53 -6.63
N GLU A 120 -11.21 15.69 -7.64
CA GLU A 120 -11.22 14.23 -7.45
C GLU A 120 -9.87 13.71 -6.92
N LYS A 121 -8.75 14.19 -7.46
CA LYS A 121 -7.40 13.88 -6.93
C LYS A 121 -7.20 14.38 -5.49
N GLN A 122 -7.72 15.55 -5.13
CA GLN A 122 -7.65 16.05 -3.76
C GLN A 122 -8.44 15.15 -2.80
N ILE A 123 -9.65 14.71 -3.17
CA ILE A 123 -10.47 13.80 -2.35
C ILE A 123 -9.77 12.45 -2.17
N VAL A 124 -9.22 11.86 -3.25
CA VAL A 124 -8.49 10.59 -3.19
C VAL A 124 -7.24 10.71 -2.32
N ASN A 125 -6.49 11.81 -2.44
CA ASN A 125 -5.30 12.06 -1.62
C ASN A 125 -5.65 12.30 -0.15
N ALA A 126 -6.75 13.01 0.14
CA ALA A 126 -7.22 13.22 1.51
C ALA A 126 -7.61 11.88 2.18
N LYS A 127 -8.42 11.05 1.49
CA LYS A 127 -8.78 9.71 1.97
C LYS A 127 -7.57 8.80 2.17
N LYS A 128 -6.58 8.86 1.26
CA LYS A 128 -5.34 8.09 1.40
C LYS A 128 -4.52 8.55 2.62
N ARG A 129 -4.42 9.86 2.87
CA ARG A 129 -3.75 10.42 4.06
C ARG A 129 -4.46 10.03 5.36
N GLU A 130 -5.78 9.99 5.35
CA GLU A 130 -6.58 9.55 6.49
C GLU A 130 -6.37 8.05 6.80
N GLN A 131 -6.43 7.18 5.80
CA GLN A 131 -6.12 5.75 5.98
C GLN A 131 -4.70 5.49 6.48
N ILE A 132 -3.72 6.28 6.04
CA ILE A 132 -2.34 6.17 6.53
C ILE A 132 -2.29 6.52 8.02
N ARG A 133 -2.94 7.62 8.43
CA ARG A 133 -3.01 8.04 9.85
C ARG A 133 -3.69 7.00 10.73
N GLU A 134 -4.81 6.43 10.29
CA GLU A 134 -5.48 5.35 11.03
C GLU A 134 -4.59 4.11 11.21
N ARG A 135 -3.82 3.73 10.17
CA ARG A 135 -2.89 2.60 10.25
C ARG A 135 -1.73 2.88 11.21
N GLU A 136 -1.21 4.09 11.22
CA GLU A 136 -0.16 4.51 12.15
C GLU A 136 -0.67 4.53 13.60
N GLN A 137 -1.87 5.06 13.84
CA GLN A 137 -2.50 5.02 15.17
C GLN A 137 -2.74 3.59 15.64
N LYS A 138 -3.29 2.71 14.79
CA LYS A 138 -3.48 1.29 15.12
C LYS A 138 -2.16 0.58 15.41
N LYS A 139 -1.07 0.92 14.71
CA LYS A 139 0.26 0.37 14.99
C LYS A 139 0.81 0.85 16.33
N LYS A 140 0.66 2.15 16.64
CA LYS A 140 1.08 2.71 17.94
C LYS A 140 0.32 2.07 19.09
N MET A 141 -1.01 2.01 18.98
CA MET A 141 -1.88 1.42 20.01
C MET A 141 -1.54 -0.06 20.25
N LYS A 142 -1.29 -0.85 19.20
CA LYS A 142 -0.81 -2.24 19.33
C LYS A 142 0.59 -2.34 19.96
N SER A 143 1.47 -1.39 19.68
CA SER A 143 2.81 -1.37 20.26
C SER A 143 2.76 -1.04 21.75
N GLU A 144 1.95 -0.06 22.15
CA GLU A 144 1.70 0.30 23.55
C GLU A 144 1.07 -0.88 24.31
N GLU A 145 0.06 -1.53 23.72
CA GLU A 145 -0.55 -2.75 24.30
C GLU A 145 0.46 -3.90 24.47
N ALA A 146 1.45 -4.02 23.56
CA ALA A 146 2.49 -5.04 23.66
C ALA A 146 3.48 -4.72 24.78
N ILE A 147 3.92 -3.46 24.89
CA ILE A 147 4.79 -2.98 25.97
C ILE A 147 4.10 -3.18 27.32
N GLN A 148 2.83 -2.78 27.42
CA GLN A 148 2.07 -2.88 28.67
C GLN A 148 1.87 -4.34 29.11
N ARG A 149 1.62 -5.25 28.16
CA ARG A 149 1.53 -6.69 28.45
C ARG A 149 2.87 -7.29 28.84
N GLU A 150 3.98 -6.81 28.28
CA GLU A 150 5.34 -7.23 28.66
C GLU A 150 5.72 -6.69 30.05
N GLU A 151 5.29 -5.47 30.38
CA GLU A 151 5.46 -4.85 31.70
C GLU A 151 4.66 -5.59 32.78
N GLU A 152 3.39 -5.95 32.51
CA GLU A 152 2.58 -6.81 33.39
C GLU A 152 3.26 -8.17 33.64
N LEU A 153 3.76 -8.83 32.59
CA LEU A 153 4.53 -10.08 32.72
C LEU A 153 5.77 -9.92 33.58
N CYS A 154 6.50 -8.82 33.43
CA CYS A 154 7.68 -8.54 34.23
C CYS A 154 7.31 -8.31 35.70
N GLN A 155 6.18 -7.64 35.94
CA GLN A 155 5.67 -7.34 37.27
C GLN A 155 5.15 -8.60 37.98
N ASP A 156 4.47 -9.49 37.26
CA ASP A 156 4.04 -10.80 37.77
C ASP A 156 5.23 -11.68 38.15
N VAL A 157 6.29 -11.70 37.33
CA VAL A 157 7.54 -12.41 37.63
C VAL A 157 8.22 -11.82 38.86
N TYR A 158 8.26 -10.49 38.98
CA TYR A 158 8.83 -9.82 40.15
C TYR A 158 8.05 -10.15 41.42
N HIS A 159 6.72 -10.08 41.36
CA HIS A 159 5.85 -10.42 42.50
C HIS A 159 5.95 -11.91 42.87
N PHE A 160 6.13 -12.81 41.90
CA PHE A 160 6.39 -14.23 42.15
C PHE A 160 7.72 -14.47 42.88
N PHE A 161 8.79 -13.74 42.49
CA PHE A 161 10.09 -13.80 43.18
C PHE A 161 10.05 -13.18 44.58
N ASP A 162 9.34 -12.07 44.75
CA ASP A 162 9.17 -11.38 46.04
C ASP A 162 8.32 -12.22 47.00
N SER A 163 7.31 -12.94 46.49
CA SER A 163 6.51 -13.88 47.29
C SER A 163 7.20 -15.21 47.57
N SER A 164 8.29 -15.53 46.85
CA SER A 164 9.17 -16.67 47.14
C SER A 164 10.36 -16.28 48.02
N SER A 165 10.50 -14.97 48.30
CA SER A 165 11.46 -14.42 49.26
C SER A 165 10.82 -14.43 50.64
N ASP A 166 10.49 -15.62 51.14
CA ASP A 166 10.67 -15.82 52.58
C ASP A 166 12.15 -15.55 52.83
N GLU A 167 12.45 -14.50 53.60
CA GLU A 167 13.79 -14.07 53.98
C GLU A 167 14.59 -15.25 54.56
N GLN A 168 15.30 -15.98 53.71
CA GLN A 168 16.56 -16.59 54.10
C GLN A 168 17.62 -15.56 53.78
N GLU A 169 17.81 -14.67 54.75
CA GLU A 169 19.04 -13.91 54.94
C GLU A 169 20.19 -14.90 54.77
N ALA A 170 20.86 -14.85 53.61
CA ALA A 170 22.06 -15.64 53.36
C ALA A 170 23.08 -15.19 54.39
N THR A 171 23.19 -15.95 55.47
CA THR A 171 24.21 -15.80 56.48
C THR A 171 25.54 -15.79 55.76
N SER A 172 26.32 -14.74 55.99
CA SER A 172 27.58 -14.38 55.34
C SER A 172 28.72 -15.41 55.47
N ASP A 173 28.41 -16.63 55.90
CA ASP A 173 29.36 -17.60 56.43
C ASP A 173 29.71 -18.72 55.43
N ASP A 174 28.98 -18.87 54.31
CA ASP A 174 29.16 -19.99 53.36
C ASP A 174 29.94 -19.64 52.08
N ILE A 175 30.54 -18.44 51.99
CA ILE A 175 31.33 -18.04 50.80
C ILE A 175 32.81 -18.36 51.08
N PRO A 176 33.42 -19.31 50.35
CA PRO A 176 34.82 -19.66 50.58
C PRO A 176 35.73 -18.46 50.25
N PRO A 177 36.76 -18.20 51.08
CA PRO A 177 37.64 -17.05 50.89
C PRO A 177 38.38 -17.14 49.55
N ILE A 178 38.31 -16.05 48.77
CA ILE A 178 38.94 -15.97 47.44
C ILE A 178 40.42 -15.61 47.58
N ASN A 179 41.29 -16.40 46.95
CA ASN A 179 42.72 -16.13 46.86
C ASN A 179 43.03 -15.14 45.73
N VAL A 180 43.16 -13.87 46.10
CA VAL A 180 43.46 -12.75 45.18
C VAL A 180 44.84 -12.83 44.50
N ASN A 181 45.76 -13.65 45.01
CA ASN A 181 47.11 -13.81 44.47
C ASN A 181 47.27 -15.04 43.57
N ALA A 182 46.17 -15.74 43.28
CA ALA A 182 46.19 -16.92 42.44
C ALA A 182 46.67 -16.58 41.01
N THR A 183 47.61 -17.37 40.50
CA THR A 183 48.07 -17.24 39.10
C THR A 183 47.30 -18.17 38.16
N LYS A 184 46.58 -19.15 38.72
CA LYS A 184 45.76 -20.13 38.00
C LYS A 184 44.36 -20.19 38.59
N LEU A 185 43.37 -20.47 37.74
CA LEU A 185 41.96 -20.57 38.12
C LEU A 185 41.70 -21.62 39.21
N SER A 186 42.46 -22.71 39.23
CA SER A 186 42.36 -23.77 40.25
C SER A 186 42.84 -23.35 41.64
N GLU A 187 43.56 -22.23 41.75
CA GLU A 187 44.14 -21.73 43.00
C GLU A 187 43.31 -20.57 43.59
N LEU A 188 42.26 -20.15 42.89
CA LEU A 188 41.40 -19.00 43.25
C LEU A 188 40.47 -19.31 44.43
N VAL A 189 40.02 -20.56 44.56
CA VAL A 189 39.15 -21.04 45.64
C VAL A 189 39.59 -22.45 46.01
N ASP A 190 39.70 -22.74 47.31
CA ASP A 190 40.01 -24.09 47.80
C ASP A 190 38.75 -24.96 47.83
N LEU A 191 38.52 -25.67 46.73
CA LEU A 191 37.37 -26.57 46.54
C LEU A 191 37.51 -27.90 47.32
N SER A 192 38.60 -28.11 48.06
CA SER A 192 38.82 -29.33 48.83
C SER A 192 38.25 -29.27 50.25
N LEU A 193 37.90 -28.09 50.74
CA LEU A 193 37.42 -27.86 52.10
C LEU A 193 35.90 -27.98 52.24
N GLU A 194 35.14 -27.76 51.17
CA GLU A 194 33.68 -27.84 51.18
C GLU A 194 33.15 -28.24 49.80
N VAL A 195 32.35 -29.32 49.76
CA VAL A 195 31.59 -29.68 48.56
C VAL A 195 30.43 -28.70 48.46
N LEU A 196 30.68 -27.52 47.90
CA LEU A 196 29.65 -26.52 47.71
C LEU A 196 28.71 -27.02 46.60
N GLU A 197 27.50 -27.38 47.00
CA GLU A 197 26.47 -27.77 46.06
C GLU A 197 26.05 -26.54 45.23
N PRO A 198 25.97 -26.64 43.89
CA PRO A 198 25.48 -25.54 43.07
C PRO A 198 24.09 -25.10 43.55
N PRO A 199 23.78 -23.79 43.61
CA PRO A 199 22.44 -23.29 43.97
C PRO A 199 21.30 -23.86 43.12
N LEU A 200 21.62 -24.38 41.94
CA LEU A 200 20.68 -25.05 41.04
C LEU A 200 20.24 -26.43 41.55
N THR A 201 21.04 -27.10 42.38
CA THR A 201 20.79 -28.46 42.87
C THR A 201 20.50 -28.51 44.36
N THR A 202 20.73 -27.43 45.12
CA THR A 202 20.41 -27.34 46.55
C THR A 202 18.95 -27.66 46.90
N SER A 203 18.02 -27.43 45.99
CA SER A 203 16.59 -27.76 46.18
C SER A 203 16.20 -29.16 45.71
N LEU A 204 17.11 -29.94 45.11
CA LEU A 204 16.81 -31.24 44.51
C LEU A 204 17.13 -32.38 45.47
N THR A 205 16.24 -33.36 45.54
CA THR A 205 16.48 -34.57 46.33
C THR A 205 17.48 -35.50 45.64
N SER A 206 18.18 -36.34 46.41
CA SER A 206 19.15 -37.30 45.86
C SER A 206 18.52 -38.29 44.86
N GLN A 207 17.20 -38.52 44.93
CA GLN A 207 16.48 -39.35 43.96
C GLN A 207 16.26 -38.60 42.64
N GLU A 208 15.91 -37.32 42.68
CA GLU A 208 15.79 -36.48 41.48
C GLU A 208 17.13 -36.31 40.78
N LEU A 209 18.23 -36.18 41.53
CA LEU A 209 19.59 -36.16 40.96
C LEU A 209 19.94 -37.47 40.23
N ARG A 210 19.52 -38.62 40.78
CA ARG A 210 19.67 -39.93 40.11
C ARG A 210 18.81 -40.01 38.85
N ASN A 211 17.57 -39.51 38.91
CA ASN A 211 16.67 -39.50 37.76
C ASN A 211 17.19 -38.60 36.62
N LEU A 212 17.84 -37.47 36.93
CA LEU A 212 18.50 -36.61 35.93
C LEU A 212 19.71 -37.28 35.27
N LYS A 213 20.40 -38.16 36.00
CA LYS A 213 21.50 -38.97 35.45
C LYS A 213 20.98 -40.03 34.48
N GLU A 214 19.84 -40.65 34.79
CA GLU A 214 19.21 -41.68 33.93
C GLU A 214 18.46 -41.05 32.75
N THR A 215 17.85 -39.89 32.97
CA THR A 215 17.03 -39.18 31.99
C THR A 215 17.53 -37.73 31.91
N PRO A 216 18.55 -37.46 31.08
CA PRO A 216 19.08 -36.11 30.96
C PRO A 216 18.00 -35.17 30.43
N LEU A 217 18.01 -33.93 30.93
CA LEU A 217 17.09 -32.88 30.51
C LEU A 217 17.22 -32.68 28.99
N GLN A 218 16.14 -32.97 28.26
CA GLN A 218 16.10 -32.70 26.82
C GLN A 218 15.82 -31.22 26.60
N VAL A 219 16.88 -30.46 26.36
CA VAL A 219 16.75 -29.06 26.00
C VAL A 219 16.21 -28.97 24.57
N PRO A 220 15.10 -28.24 24.33
CA PRO A 220 14.62 -28.00 22.98
C PRO A 220 15.72 -27.40 22.11
N LYS A 221 15.68 -27.67 20.80
CA LYS A 221 16.60 -27.02 19.85
C LYS A 221 16.23 -25.54 19.71
N TRP A 222 16.71 -24.71 20.62
CA TRP A 222 16.54 -23.28 20.56
C TRP A 222 17.32 -22.72 19.36
N PRO A 223 16.74 -21.82 18.57
CA PRO A 223 17.44 -21.25 17.44
C PRO A 223 18.45 -20.20 17.92
N SER A 224 19.69 -20.63 18.14
CA SER A 224 20.78 -19.82 18.70
C SER A 224 21.33 -18.75 17.74
N HIS A 225 20.96 -18.81 16.45
CA HIS A 225 21.45 -17.93 15.38
C HIS A 225 20.33 -17.09 14.76
N THR A 226 19.31 -16.75 15.54
CA THR A 226 18.32 -15.78 15.07
C THR A 226 18.93 -14.38 15.11
N GLN A 227 18.53 -13.56 14.13
CA GLN A 227 18.97 -12.16 14.07
C GLN A 227 18.60 -11.37 15.34
N SER A 228 17.51 -11.74 16.03
CA SER A 228 17.12 -11.15 17.31
C SER A 228 18.12 -11.46 18.43
N VAL A 229 18.58 -12.71 18.52
CA VAL A 229 19.60 -13.13 19.50
C VAL A 229 20.92 -12.40 19.24
N GLU A 230 21.37 -12.31 18.00
CA GLU A 230 22.60 -11.58 17.65
C GLU A 230 22.53 -10.09 18.00
N ARG A 231 21.37 -9.44 17.74
CA ARG A 231 21.15 -8.04 18.13
C ARG A 231 21.15 -7.87 19.64
N CYS A 232 20.51 -8.78 20.38
CA CYS A 232 20.49 -8.75 21.85
C CYS A 232 21.89 -8.86 22.43
N VAL A 233 22.66 -9.87 22.01
CA VAL A 233 24.05 -10.08 22.45
C VAL A 233 24.90 -8.83 22.15
N LYS A 234 24.76 -8.24 20.96
CA LYS A 234 25.46 -7.00 20.60
C LYS A 234 25.11 -5.85 21.55
N MET A 235 23.82 -5.57 21.77
CA MET A 235 23.37 -4.48 22.64
C MET A 235 23.85 -4.66 24.09
N VAL A 236 23.75 -5.87 24.64
CA VAL A 236 24.21 -6.19 25.99
C VAL A 236 25.73 -6.02 26.09
N THR A 237 26.47 -6.44 25.07
CA THR A 237 27.94 -6.28 25.03
C THR A 237 28.34 -4.81 24.97
N GLU A 238 27.67 -4.01 24.14
CA GLU A 238 27.90 -2.57 24.04
C GLU A 238 27.57 -1.87 25.38
N ALA A 239 26.44 -2.20 25.99
CA ALA A 239 26.05 -1.67 27.30
C ALA A 239 27.04 -2.07 28.40
N ALA A 240 27.44 -3.34 28.46
CA ALA A 240 28.42 -3.82 29.43
C ALA A 240 29.79 -3.13 29.27
N GLY A 241 30.21 -2.86 28.03
CA GLY A 241 31.42 -2.09 27.75
C GLY A 241 31.36 -0.64 28.28
N HIS A 242 30.17 -0.05 28.34
CA HIS A 242 30.00 1.29 28.93
C HIS A 242 30.12 1.31 30.45
N VAL A 243 29.79 0.21 31.13
CA VAL A 243 29.65 0.08 32.60
C VAL A 243 30.82 -0.70 33.24
N TYR A 244 31.92 -0.87 32.51
CA TYR A 244 33.04 -1.74 32.93
C TYR A 244 33.87 -1.22 34.14
N SER A 245 33.60 -0.01 34.65
CA SER A 245 34.30 0.54 35.83
C SER A 245 33.34 0.88 36.97
N HIS A 246 33.80 0.74 38.22
CA HIS A 246 33.03 1.10 39.41
C HIS A 246 32.58 2.58 39.36
N GLU A 247 33.46 3.48 38.90
CA GLU A 247 33.19 4.90 38.71
C GLU A 247 32.06 5.22 37.70
N ARG A 248 31.69 4.27 36.83
CA ARG A 248 30.60 4.45 35.84
C ARG A 248 29.32 3.71 36.23
N ARG A 249 29.35 3.01 37.36
CA ARG A 249 28.20 2.27 37.92
C ARG A 249 27.41 3.09 38.93
N GLU A 250 28.06 4.07 39.57
CA GLU A 250 27.43 5.10 40.41
C GLU A 250 27.07 6.35 39.60
#